data_AF-A0A2E3IEY9-F1
#
_entry.id   AF-A0A2E3IEY9-F1
#
_cell.length_a   1.000
_cell.length_b   1.000
_cell.length_c   1.000
_cell.angle_alpha   90.00
_cell.angle_beta   90.00
_cell.angle_gamma   90.00
#
_symmetry.space_group_name_H-M   'P 1'
#
loop_
_entity.id
_entity.type
_entity.pdbx_description
1 polymer ?
#
loop_
_entity_poly.entity_id
_entity_poly.type
_entity_poly.pdbx_seq_one_letter_code
_entity_poly.pdbx_strand_id
1 'polypeptide(L)'
;MSESVGMFILRSSIRFLLLVVLAVLVLPAPAEDEPEGEKPRVWTSVDGRKLTGTLEEKGEGWVKLKIKGKVYNLKLEKLSKEDQDYLKTHKIRKPLEIRTELKSYKDNDLERTVMTLDVEFANMEENSELYLLLVWISKKKSERSRGSVSIKEKLECFYDRDGVYSHEAGFYDDKNGDDFRGWAIRVMDMKGVVIAERASASSYLRYLETVVTRRAPVPPEDSK
;
A
#
# COMPACT_ATOMS: atom_id res chain seq x y z
N MET A 1 -45.51 62.93 -36.08
CA MET A 1 -45.67 64.19 -35.34
C MET A 1 -45.91 63.86 -33.87
N SER A 2 -45.24 64.61 -33.00
CA SER A 2 -45.33 64.73 -31.53
C SER A 2 -44.98 63.53 -30.62
N GLU A 3 -43.79 63.66 -30.03
CA GLU A 3 -43.40 63.44 -28.62
C GLU A 3 -44.55 63.70 -27.61
N SER A 4 -44.59 63.20 -26.36
CA SER A 4 -43.50 63.26 -25.39
C SER A 4 -43.78 62.43 -24.11
N VAL A 5 -42.70 61.98 -23.50
CA VAL A 5 -42.37 62.15 -22.07
C VAL A 5 -43.46 61.77 -21.05
N GLY A 6 -43.35 60.55 -20.53
CA GLY A 6 -44.01 60.16 -19.29
C GLY A 6 -43.34 58.95 -18.67
N MET A 7 -42.79 59.13 -17.47
CA MET A 7 -42.19 58.12 -16.60
C MET A 7 -40.77 57.65 -16.91
N PHE A 8 -39.84 58.60 -16.74
CA PHE A 8 -38.74 58.37 -15.81
C PHE A 8 -39.27 57.86 -14.45
N ILE A 9 -38.50 56.97 -13.81
CA ILE A 9 -38.66 56.47 -12.44
C ILE A 9 -39.74 55.39 -12.28
N LEU A 10 -39.37 54.13 -12.53
CA LEU A 10 -39.37 53.13 -11.44
C LEU A 10 -38.68 51.84 -11.92
N ARG A 11 -37.80 51.32 -11.05
CA ARG A 11 -37.26 49.95 -11.06
C ARG A 11 -36.02 49.70 -11.93
N SER A 12 -35.08 50.64 -11.86
CA SER A 12 -33.69 50.26 -11.54
C SER A 12 -33.70 49.39 -10.28
N SER A 13 -33.47 48.07 -10.42
CA SER A 13 -32.88 47.16 -9.41
C SER A 13 -33.03 45.68 -9.83
N ILE A 14 -32.69 45.31 -11.08
CA ILE A 14 -32.56 43.89 -11.48
C ILE A 14 -31.31 43.73 -12.34
N ARG A 15 -30.14 44.16 -11.83
CA ARG A 15 -28.84 43.93 -12.47
C ARG A 15 -27.68 43.87 -11.46
N PHE A 16 -27.90 43.33 -10.26
CA PHE A 16 -26.82 43.13 -9.29
C PHE A 16 -27.15 42.01 -8.31
N LEU A 17 -27.31 40.78 -8.82
CA LEU A 17 -27.31 39.58 -7.96
C LEU A 17 -27.02 38.32 -8.77
N LEU A 18 -25.90 38.35 -9.49
CA LEU A 18 -25.36 37.20 -10.23
C LEU A 18 -23.84 37.31 -10.29
N LEU A 19 -23.21 37.52 -9.13
CA LEU A 19 -21.75 37.63 -9.00
C LEU A 19 -21.25 37.26 -7.60
N VAL A 20 -21.92 36.31 -6.93
CA VAL A 20 -21.46 35.79 -5.64
C VAL A 20 -21.55 34.26 -5.68
N VAL A 21 -20.41 33.64 -5.42
CA VAL A 21 -20.14 32.20 -5.25
C VAL A 21 -19.99 31.34 -6.52
N LEU A 22 -18.96 31.63 -7.32
CA LEU A 22 -18.20 30.56 -7.99
C LEU A 22 -16.69 30.73 -7.72
N ALA A 23 -16.34 30.93 -6.45
CA ALA A 23 -15.01 30.60 -5.98
C ALA A 23 -15.01 29.09 -5.75
N VAL A 24 -14.66 28.34 -6.79
CA VAL A 24 -14.22 26.95 -6.62
C VAL A 24 -12.97 27.04 -5.76
N LEU A 25 -13.14 26.84 -4.46
CA LEU A 25 -12.07 26.47 -3.55
C LEU A 25 -11.53 25.14 -4.09
N VAL A 26 -10.54 25.23 -4.97
CA VAL A 26 -9.59 24.14 -5.19
C VAL A 26 -8.86 24.02 -3.87
N LEU A 27 -9.41 23.22 -2.96
CA LEU A 27 -8.67 22.71 -1.82
C LEU A 27 -7.44 22.03 -2.43
N PRO A 28 -6.21 22.38 -2.00
CA PRO A 28 -5.09 21.50 -2.29
C PRO A 28 -5.47 20.14 -1.71
N ALA A 29 -5.58 19.13 -2.59
CA ALA A 29 -5.63 17.76 -2.14
C ALA A 29 -4.50 17.58 -1.12
N PRO A 30 -4.74 17.01 0.07
CA PRO A 30 -3.63 16.58 0.91
C PRO A 30 -2.75 15.74 0.00
N ALA A 31 -1.50 16.17 -0.19
CA ALA A 31 -0.51 15.38 -0.86
C ALA A 31 -0.51 14.06 -0.09
N GLU A 32 -1.00 13.00 -0.74
CA GLU A 32 -0.80 11.65 -0.25
C GLU A 32 0.69 11.55 0.03
N ASP A 33 1.05 11.33 1.30
CA ASP A 33 2.43 11.14 1.70
C ASP A 33 2.95 9.95 0.88
N GLU A 34 3.63 10.24 -0.24
CA GLU A 34 4.40 9.24 -0.96
C GLU A 34 5.25 8.51 0.07
N PRO A 35 5.38 7.18 -0.02
CA PRO A 35 6.12 6.40 0.97
C PRO A 35 7.48 7.08 1.18
N GLU A 36 7.79 7.48 2.43
CA GLU A 36 8.95 8.31 2.77
C GLU A 36 10.26 7.62 2.33
N GLY A 37 10.58 7.75 1.05
CA GLY A 37 11.86 7.43 0.49
C GLY A 37 12.88 8.49 0.91
N GLU A 38 14.14 8.16 0.75
CA GLU A 38 15.23 9.09 1.02
C GLU A 38 15.05 10.41 0.27
N LYS A 39 15.01 11.52 1.02
CA LYS A 39 14.82 12.86 0.43
C LYS A 39 16.09 13.29 -0.29
N PRO A 40 16.00 14.00 -1.44
CA PRO A 40 17.17 14.54 -2.12
C PRO A 40 17.97 15.46 -1.20
N ARG A 41 19.29 15.31 -1.17
CA ARG A 41 20.20 16.19 -0.43
C ARG A 41 21.36 16.65 -1.29
N VAL A 42 22.05 17.69 -0.80
CA VAL A 42 23.32 18.12 -1.38
C VAL A 42 24.43 17.22 -0.84
N TRP A 43 25.24 16.70 -1.75
CA TRP A 43 26.46 15.94 -1.50
C TRP A 43 27.64 16.76 -1.98
N THR A 44 28.72 16.76 -1.21
CA THR A 44 29.94 17.50 -1.50
C THR A 44 31.07 16.53 -1.76
N SER A 45 31.82 16.72 -2.84
CA SER A 45 33.03 15.95 -3.11
C SER A 45 34.20 16.42 -2.24
N VAL A 46 35.26 15.62 -2.14
CA VAL A 46 36.53 16.05 -1.53
C VAL A 46 37.10 17.33 -2.17
N ASP A 47 36.91 17.51 -3.47
CA ASP A 47 37.35 18.72 -4.20
C ASP A 47 36.39 19.93 -4.05
N GLY A 48 35.39 19.84 -3.17
CA GLY A 48 34.42 20.91 -2.91
C GLY A 48 33.27 21.07 -3.92
N ARG A 49 33.18 20.22 -4.94
CA ARG A 49 32.07 20.22 -5.91
C ARG A 49 30.79 19.72 -5.23
N LYS A 50 29.66 20.36 -5.52
CA LYS A 50 28.35 20.02 -4.95
C LYS A 50 27.44 19.40 -5.99
N LEU A 51 26.68 18.39 -5.59
CA LEU A 51 25.67 17.74 -6.42
C LEU A 51 24.43 17.42 -5.57
N THR A 52 23.24 17.51 -6.15
CA THR A 52 21.99 17.16 -5.46
C THR A 52 21.52 15.80 -5.94
N GLY A 53 21.24 14.90 -4.99
CA GLY A 53 20.78 13.55 -5.29
C GLY A 53 20.23 12.83 -4.08
N THR A 54 19.57 11.71 -4.33
CA THR A 54 19.01 10.83 -3.30
C THR A 54 19.96 9.68 -3.02
N LEU A 55 20.14 9.31 -1.75
CA LEU A 55 20.86 8.11 -1.36
C LEU A 55 19.97 6.89 -1.62
N GLU A 56 20.41 5.96 -2.46
CA GLU A 56 19.65 4.73 -2.75
C GLU A 56 20.17 3.55 -1.94
N GLU A 57 21.50 3.45 -1.84
CA GLU A 57 22.16 2.33 -1.19
C GLU A 57 23.53 2.75 -0.68
N LYS A 58 24.01 2.10 0.38
CA LYS A 58 25.38 2.26 0.87
C LYS A 58 25.93 0.90 1.26
N GLY A 59 27.24 0.75 1.12
CA GLY A 59 27.96 -0.41 1.61
C GLY A 59 29.33 0.01 2.16
N GLU A 60 30.18 -0.97 2.41
CA GLU A 60 31.51 -0.72 2.95
C GLU A 60 32.38 0.00 1.90
N GLY A 61 32.62 1.29 2.11
CA GLY A 61 33.47 2.12 1.23
C GLY A 61 32.81 2.63 -0.06
N TRP A 62 31.51 2.42 -0.26
CA TRP A 62 30.78 2.91 -1.45
C TRP A 62 29.36 3.36 -1.16
N VAL A 63 28.82 4.21 -2.03
CA VAL A 63 27.42 4.66 -2.02
C VAL A 63 26.84 4.70 -3.43
N LYS A 64 25.54 4.45 -3.55
CA LYS A 64 24.75 4.68 -4.77
C LYS A 64 23.90 5.93 -4.59
N LEU A 65 24.15 6.93 -5.42
CA LEU A 65 23.37 8.17 -5.47
C LEU A 65 22.54 8.24 -6.75
N LYS A 66 21.25 8.53 -6.62
CA LYS A 66 20.38 8.85 -7.74
C LYS A 66 20.41 10.35 -8.00
N ILE A 67 20.96 10.73 -9.15
CA ILE A 67 21.13 12.13 -9.58
C ILE A 67 20.44 12.28 -10.92
N LYS A 68 19.43 13.15 -11.00
CA LYS A 68 18.65 13.40 -12.23
C LYS A 68 18.15 12.10 -12.90
N GLY A 69 17.67 11.15 -12.09
CA GLY A 69 17.14 9.86 -12.55
C GLY A 69 18.19 8.80 -12.89
N LYS A 70 19.48 9.10 -12.83
CA LYS A 70 20.56 8.12 -13.05
C LYS A 70 21.21 7.72 -11.73
N VAL A 71 21.48 6.43 -11.55
CA VAL A 71 22.16 5.90 -10.38
C VAL A 71 23.67 5.87 -10.63
N TYR A 72 24.42 6.51 -9.74
CA TYR A 72 25.87 6.57 -9.78
C TYR A 72 26.44 5.84 -8.56
N ASN A 73 27.34 4.89 -8.81
CA ASN A 73 28.12 4.24 -7.76
C ASN A 73 29.40 5.06 -7.51
N LEU A 74 29.54 5.60 -6.30
CA LEU A 74 30.64 6.45 -5.89
C LEU A 74 31.40 5.79 -4.73
N LYS A 75 32.73 5.92 -4.75
CA LYS A 75 33.54 5.56 -3.60
C LYS A 75 33.35 6.58 -2.48
N LEU A 76 33.21 6.10 -1.25
CA LEU A 76 32.99 6.92 -0.06
C LEU A 76 34.10 7.96 0.16
N GLU A 77 35.35 7.58 -0.16
CA GLU A 77 36.54 8.44 -0.08
C GLU A 77 36.47 9.70 -0.96
N LYS A 78 35.60 9.72 -1.98
CA LYS A 78 35.42 10.88 -2.87
C LYS A 78 34.45 11.91 -2.32
N LEU A 79 33.74 11.61 -1.23
CA LEU A 79 32.82 12.53 -0.57
C LEU A 79 33.54 13.32 0.53
N SER A 80 32.99 14.49 0.85
CA SER A 80 33.47 15.34 1.94
C SER A 80 33.44 14.61 3.28
N LYS A 81 34.25 15.06 4.24
CA LYS A 81 34.29 14.42 5.56
C LYS A 81 32.93 14.45 6.26
N GLU A 82 32.20 15.56 6.11
CA GLU A 82 30.85 15.75 6.64
C GLU A 82 29.86 14.74 6.06
N ASP A 83 29.89 14.51 4.74
CA ASP A 83 29.03 13.51 4.10
C ASP A 83 29.42 12.08 4.50
N GLN A 84 30.72 11.80 4.65
CA GLN A 84 31.18 10.51 5.17
C GLN A 84 30.68 10.25 6.59
N ASP A 85 30.72 11.27 7.46
CA ASP A 85 30.28 11.14 8.85
C ASP A 85 28.77 10.98 8.96
N TYR A 86 27.99 11.69 8.13
CA TYR A 86 26.55 11.46 7.99
C TYR A 86 26.25 10.01 7.59
N LEU A 87 26.95 9.47 6.58
CA LEU A 87 26.72 8.13 6.06
C LEU A 87 27.05 7.02 7.06
N LYS A 88 27.86 7.28 8.10
CA LYS A 88 28.14 6.28 9.14
C LYS A 88 26.90 5.98 9.98
N THR A 89 26.17 7.01 10.38
CA THR A 89 25.02 6.89 11.29
C THR A 89 23.69 6.82 10.55
N HIS A 90 23.62 7.33 9.32
CA HIS A 90 22.38 7.35 8.55
C HIS A 90 21.92 5.95 8.15
N LYS A 91 20.69 5.57 8.52
CA LYS A 91 20.05 4.34 8.05
C LYS A 91 19.18 4.68 6.84
N ILE A 92 19.37 3.94 5.75
CA ILE A 92 18.52 4.08 4.56
C ILE A 92 17.18 3.43 4.86
N ARG A 93 16.10 4.20 4.85
CA ARG A 93 14.75 3.66 4.97
C ARG A 93 14.26 3.23 3.60
N LYS A 94 14.03 1.93 3.43
CA LYS A 94 13.39 1.38 2.24
C LYS A 94 11.89 1.25 2.51
N PRO A 95 11.03 1.43 1.49
CA PRO A 95 9.60 1.20 1.66
C PRO A 95 9.34 -0.27 1.98
N LEU A 96 8.29 -0.52 2.77
CA LEU A 96 7.82 -1.86 3.08
C LEU A 96 7.50 -2.61 1.78
N GLU A 97 8.10 -3.77 1.60
CA GLU A 97 7.80 -4.69 0.51
C GLU A 97 7.04 -5.90 1.06
N ILE A 98 5.93 -6.24 0.39
CA ILE A 98 5.12 -7.41 0.71
C ILE A 98 5.06 -8.29 -0.53
N ARG A 99 5.48 -9.56 -0.43
CA ARG A 99 5.42 -10.52 -1.53
C ARG A 99 4.67 -11.77 -1.09
N THR A 100 4.12 -12.48 -2.08
CA THR A 100 3.28 -13.65 -1.84
C THR A 100 3.62 -14.75 -2.83
N GLU A 101 3.83 -15.96 -2.36
CA GLU A 101 4.08 -17.14 -3.17
C GLU A 101 3.14 -18.27 -2.73
N LEU A 102 2.41 -18.87 -3.68
CA LEU A 102 1.54 -20.01 -3.39
C LEU A 102 2.24 -21.31 -3.78
N LYS A 103 2.32 -22.23 -2.84
CA LYS A 103 2.82 -23.59 -3.00
C LYS A 103 1.68 -24.58 -2.77
N SER A 104 1.78 -25.75 -3.37
CA SER A 104 0.79 -26.82 -3.20
C SER A 104 1.48 -28.17 -3.10
N TYR A 105 1.05 -29.01 -2.16
CA TYR A 105 1.47 -30.41 -2.10
C TYR A 105 0.26 -31.33 -1.97
N LYS A 106 0.34 -32.52 -2.56
CA LYS A 106 -0.67 -33.57 -2.38
C LYS A 106 -0.28 -34.46 -1.22
N ASP A 107 -1.17 -34.55 -0.25
CA ASP A 107 -1.13 -35.48 0.86
C ASP A 107 -1.93 -36.72 0.44
N ASN A 108 -1.21 -37.75 -0.03
CA ASN A 108 -1.85 -38.97 -0.56
C ASN A 108 -2.52 -39.79 0.54
N ASP A 109 -2.03 -39.70 1.78
CA ASP A 109 -2.58 -40.46 2.91
C ASP A 109 -3.94 -39.87 3.34
N LEU A 110 -4.08 -38.55 3.26
CA LEU A 110 -5.31 -37.83 3.63
C LEU A 110 -6.17 -37.42 2.43
N GLU A 111 -5.83 -37.88 1.22
CA GLU A 111 -6.50 -37.58 -0.05
C GLU A 111 -6.83 -36.08 -0.23
N ARG A 112 -5.92 -35.21 0.22
CA ARG A 112 -6.12 -33.75 0.20
C ARG A 112 -4.95 -33.04 -0.45
N THR A 113 -5.23 -31.88 -1.04
CA THR A 113 -4.22 -30.94 -1.48
C THR A 113 -4.05 -29.89 -0.41
N VAL A 114 -2.85 -29.76 0.13
CA VAL A 114 -2.51 -28.70 1.06
C VAL A 114 -1.90 -27.54 0.27
N MET A 115 -2.48 -26.36 0.46
CA MET A 115 -1.99 -25.12 -0.11
C MET A 115 -1.24 -24.37 0.98
N THR A 116 -0.05 -23.88 0.64
CA THR A 116 0.81 -23.09 1.52
C THR A 116 1.02 -21.73 0.88
N LEU A 117 0.54 -20.65 1.51
CA LEU A 117 0.81 -19.28 1.10
C LEU A 117 1.97 -18.75 1.94
N ASP A 118 3.10 -18.48 1.28
CA ASP A 118 4.21 -17.75 1.85
C ASP A 118 3.96 -16.26 1.68
N VAL A 119 4.02 -15.52 2.78
CA VAL A 119 3.95 -14.06 2.81
C VAL A 119 5.30 -13.54 3.30
N GLU A 120 6.02 -12.84 2.43
CA GLU A 120 7.29 -12.20 2.74
C GLU A 120 7.05 -10.73 3.09
N PHE A 121 7.54 -10.31 4.26
CA PHE A 121 7.68 -8.91 4.63
C PHE A 121 9.16 -8.53 4.61
N ALA A 122 9.48 -7.44 3.92
CA ALA A 122 10.83 -6.90 3.85
C ALA A 122 10.83 -5.38 4.06
N ASN A 123 11.85 -4.86 4.73
CA ASN A 123 11.98 -3.46 5.10
C ASN A 123 10.89 -2.98 6.09
N MET A 124 10.47 -3.83 7.03
CA MET A 124 9.61 -3.42 8.14
C MET A 124 10.31 -2.39 9.02
N GLU A 125 9.56 -1.39 9.49
CA GLU A 125 10.09 -0.39 10.41
C GLU A 125 10.42 -1.04 11.77
N GLU A 126 11.55 -0.64 12.38
CA GLU A 126 11.94 -1.14 13.70
C GLU A 126 10.84 -0.87 14.73
N ASN A 127 10.41 -1.90 15.45
CA ASN A 127 9.30 -1.86 16.43
C ASN A 127 7.92 -1.58 15.83
N SER A 128 7.75 -1.74 14.51
CA SER A 128 6.42 -1.81 13.90
C SER A 128 5.84 -3.21 14.06
N GLU A 129 4.51 -3.27 14.15
CA GLU A 129 3.75 -4.52 14.08
C GLU A 129 2.73 -4.40 12.95
N LEU A 130 2.58 -5.47 12.18
CA LEU A 130 1.64 -5.58 11.08
C LEU A 130 0.62 -6.66 11.38
N TYR A 131 -0.65 -6.35 11.11
CA TYR A 131 -1.74 -7.31 11.13
C TYR A 131 -1.95 -7.89 9.74
N LEU A 132 -2.01 -9.22 9.63
CA LEU A 132 -2.38 -9.96 8.43
C LEU A 132 -3.74 -10.64 8.63
N LEU A 133 -4.70 -10.32 7.78
CA LEU A 133 -5.89 -11.14 7.53
C LEU A 133 -5.65 -11.95 6.26
N LEU A 134 -5.74 -13.28 6.36
CA LEU A 134 -5.75 -14.19 5.22
C LEU A 134 -7.11 -14.90 5.15
N VAL A 135 -7.68 -14.98 3.95
CA VAL A 135 -8.87 -15.77 3.67
C VAL A 135 -8.59 -16.81 2.61
N TRP A 136 -8.95 -18.04 2.91
CA TRP A 136 -8.90 -19.17 2.00
C TRP A 136 -10.27 -19.36 1.35
N ILE A 137 -10.30 -19.46 0.02
CA ILE A 137 -11.53 -19.50 -0.76
C ILE A 137 -11.65 -20.88 -1.40
N SER A 138 -12.80 -21.51 -1.19
CA SER A 138 -13.14 -22.81 -1.75
C SER A 138 -14.43 -22.76 -2.57
N LYS A 139 -14.66 -23.81 -3.35
CA LYS A 139 -15.94 -24.03 -4.03
C LYS A 139 -17.05 -24.19 -2.99
N LYS A 140 -18.19 -23.54 -3.25
CA LYS A 140 -19.37 -23.67 -2.39
C LYS A 140 -20.02 -25.04 -2.58
N LYS A 141 -20.13 -25.83 -1.50
CA LYS A 141 -20.68 -27.21 -1.53
C LYS A 141 -22.14 -27.30 -1.99
N SER A 142 -22.96 -26.28 -1.73
CA SER A 142 -24.41 -26.34 -1.96
C SER A 142 -24.86 -25.99 -3.39
N GLU A 143 -23.97 -25.54 -4.27
CA GLU A 143 -24.34 -25.09 -5.61
C GLU A 143 -23.70 -25.96 -6.71
N ARG A 144 -24.55 -26.54 -7.57
CA ARG A 144 -24.12 -27.32 -8.75
C ARG A 144 -23.46 -26.46 -9.83
N SER A 145 -23.59 -25.14 -9.78
CA SER A 145 -22.96 -24.22 -10.74
C SER A 145 -21.46 -24.11 -10.48
N ARG A 146 -20.64 -24.32 -11.52
CA ARG A 146 -19.16 -24.35 -11.46
C ARG A 146 -18.48 -23.07 -10.92
N GLY A 147 -19.19 -21.94 -10.80
CA GLY A 147 -18.60 -20.64 -10.45
C GLY A 147 -18.79 -20.16 -9.01
N SER A 148 -19.52 -20.88 -8.17
CA SER A 148 -19.85 -20.40 -6.82
C SER A 148 -18.75 -20.72 -5.81
N VAL A 149 -18.29 -19.71 -5.08
CA VAL A 149 -17.19 -19.83 -4.11
C VAL A 149 -17.56 -19.18 -2.78
N SER A 150 -16.97 -19.69 -1.70
CA SER A 150 -17.17 -19.23 -0.33
C SER A 150 -15.85 -19.18 0.44
N ILE A 151 -15.82 -18.44 1.54
CA ILE A 151 -14.71 -18.47 2.49
C ILE A 151 -14.74 -19.83 3.18
N LYS A 152 -13.64 -20.58 3.03
CA LYS A 152 -13.42 -21.85 3.74
C LYS A 152 -12.92 -21.57 5.15
N GLU A 153 -11.88 -20.77 5.23
CA GLU A 153 -11.11 -20.53 6.44
C GLU A 153 -10.57 -19.11 6.41
N LYS A 154 -10.38 -18.53 7.59
CA LYS A 154 -9.73 -17.25 7.78
C LYS A 154 -8.63 -17.38 8.83
N LEU A 155 -7.62 -16.55 8.70
CA LEU A 155 -6.51 -16.47 9.63
C LEU A 155 -6.22 -15.01 9.95
N GLU A 156 -5.96 -14.73 11.23
CA GLU A 156 -5.60 -13.41 11.75
C GLU A 156 -4.25 -13.53 12.47
N CYS A 157 -3.19 -12.90 11.93
CA CYS A 157 -1.81 -12.99 12.41
C CYS A 157 -1.19 -11.62 12.62
N PHE A 158 -0.14 -11.57 13.45
CA PHE A 158 0.64 -10.36 13.75
C PHE A 158 2.12 -10.64 13.51
N TYR A 159 2.82 -9.69 12.90
CA TYR A 159 4.23 -9.78 12.56
C TYR A 159 4.97 -8.52 12.97
N ASP A 160 6.14 -8.71 13.59
CA ASP A 160 6.95 -7.65 14.20
C ASP A 160 8.33 -7.50 13.54
N ARG A 161 8.61 -8.27 12.49
CA ARG A 161 9.93 -8.35 11.84
C ARG A 161 9.85 -8.86 10.40
N ASP A 162 10.87 -8.50 9.63
CA ASP A 162 11.12 -9.07 8.31
C ASP A 162 11.20 -10.60 8.35
N GLY A 163 10.68 -11.25 7.30
CA GLY A 163 10.70 -12.69 7.20
C GLY A 163 9.70 -13.25 6.20
N VAL A 164 9.81 -14.55 5.95
CA VAL A 164 8.85 -15.33 5.17
C VAL A 164 8.01 -16.14 6.14
N TYR A 165 6.69 -15.96 6.08
CA TYR A 165 5.73 -16.64 6.94
C TYR A 165 4.79 -17.51 6.10
N SER A 166 4.79 -18.81 6.40
CA SER A 166 4.02 -19.81 5.68
C SER A 166 2.68 -20.08 6.36
N HIS A 167 1.61 -20.08 5.57
CA HIS A 167 0.25 -20.34 6.03
C HIS A 167 -0.37 -21.47 5.24
N GLU A 168 -0.92 -22.47 5.92
CA GLU A 168 -1.42 -23.67 5.26
C GLU A 168 -2.93 -23.83 5.40
N ALA A 169 -3.55 -24.38 4.36
CA ALA A 169 -4.92 -24.89 4.42
C ALA A 169 -5.08 -26.14 3.56
N GLY A 170 -5.84 -27.11 4.08
CA GLY A 170 -6.15 -28.36 3.39
C GLY A 170 -7.44 -28.27 2.56
N PHE A 171 -7.37 -28.69 1.30
CA PHE A 171 -8.47 -28.70 0.34
C PHE A 171 -8.69 -30.11 -0.18
N TYR A 172 -9.95 -30.46 -0.42
CA TYR A 172 -10.34 -31.76 -0.98
C TYR A 172 -10.66 -31.58 -2.47
N ASP A 173 -10.72 -32.67 -3.23
CA ASP A 173 -11.13 -32.57 -4.63
C ASP A 173 -12.61 -32.16 -4.77
N ASP A 174 -13.02 -31.90 -6.01
CA ASP A 174 -14.36 -31.40 -6.34
C ASP A 174 -15.49 -32.40 -6.06
N LYS A 175 -15.15 -33.67 -5.78
CA LYS A 175 -16.07 -34.75 -5.42
C LYS A 175 -16.22 -34.88 -3.91
N ASN A 176 -15.14 -34.64 -3.17
CA ASN A 176 -15.03 -34.93 -1.74
C ASN A 176 -15.16 -33.67 -0.85
N GLY A 177 -15.10 -32.46 -1.40
CA GLY A 177 -15.51 -31.28 -0.64
C GLY A 177 -15.03 -29.92 -1.13
N ASP A 178 -14.26 -29.25 -0.27
CA ASP A 178 -13.87 -27.85 -0.40
C ASP A 178 -12.68 -27.73 -1.37
N ASP A 179 -12.98 -27.81 -2.66
CA ASP A 179 -12.00 -27.61 -3.73
C ASP A 179 -11.42 -26.20 -3.69
N PHE A 180 -10.10 -26.08 -3.81
CA PHE A 180 -9.39 -24.81 -3.74
C PHE A 180 -9.80 -23.90 -4.90
N ARG A 181 -10.08 -22.63 -4.59
CA ARG A 181 -10.44 -21.61 -5.59
C ARG A 181 -9.55 -20.39 -5.54
N GLY A 182 -8.99 -20.07 -4.38
CA GLY A 182 -8.07 -18.95 -4.27
C GLY A 182 -7.79 -18.54 -2.83
N TRP A 183 -7.13 -17.41 -2.72
CA TRP A 183 -6.81 -16.75 -1.47
C TRP A 183 -6.89 -15.24 -1.64
N ALA A 184 -7.09 -14.52 -0.54
CA ALA A 184 -6.90 -13.09 -0.46
C ALA A 184 -6.29 -12.71 0.89
N ILE A 185 -5.47 -11.66 0.92
CA ILE A 185 -4.89 -11.09 2.13
C ILE A 185 -5.15 -9.59 2.22
N ARG A 186 -5.26 -9.11 3.46
CA ARG A 186 -5.20 -7.69 3.83
C ARG A 186 -4.12 -7.53 4.90
N VAL A 187 -3.22 -6.59 4.68
CA VAL A 187 -2.20 -6.17 5.64
C VAL A 187 -2.56 -4.78 6.15
N MET A 188 -2.58 -4.62 7.47
CA MET A 188 -2.86 -3.36 8.14
C MET A 188 -1.75 -3.02 9.14
N ASP A 189 -1.53 -1.73 9.36
CA ASP A 189 -0.79 -1.28 10.52
C ASP A 189 -1.66 -1.38 11.79
N MET A 190 -1.04 -1.19 12.96
CA MET A 190 -1.75 -1.19 14.24
C MET A 190 -2.67 0.01 14.46
N LYS A 191 -2.68 0.98 13.53
CA LYS A 191 -3.64 2.09 13.50
C LYS A 191 -4.85 1.76 12.63
N GLY A 192 -4.95 0.57 12.05
CA GLY A 192 -6.06 0.16 11.18
C GLY A 192 -5.96 0.69 9.75
N VAL A 193 -4.83 1.27 9.36
CA VAL A 193 -4.58 1.70 7.98
C VAL A 193 -4.24 0.48 7.13
N VAL A 194 -4.93 0.32 6.01
CA VAL A 194 -4.64 -0.74 5.04
C VAL A 194 -3.37 -0.38 4.27
N ILE A 195 -2.34 -1.20 4.44
CA ILE A 195 -1.05 -1.03 3.75
C ILE A 195 -1.07 -1.76 2.40
N ALA A 196 -1.64 -2.97 2.36
CA ALA A 196 -1.71 -3.75 1.14
C ALA A 196 -2.88 -4.72 1.15
N GLU A 197 -3.44 -4.96 -0.03
CA GLU A 197 -4.31 -6.09 -0.29
C GLU A 197 -3.80 -6.86 -1.50
N ARG A 198 -3.85 -8.19 -1.43
CA ARG A 198 -3.44 -9.07 -2.53
C ARG A 198 -4.37 -10.26 -2.60
N ALA A 199 -4.54 -10.83 -3.78
CA ALA A 199 -5.34 -12.02 -3.96
C ALA A 199 -4.85 -12.81 -5.17
N SER A 200 -5.18 -14.10 -5.21
CA SER A 200 -4.92 -14.94 -6.38
C SER A 200 -5.73 -14.51 -7.62
N ALA A 201 -6.83 -13.78 -7.41
CA ALA A 201 -7.60 -13.10 -8.44
C ALA A 201 -8.24 -11.83 -7.85
N SER A 202 -8.30 -10.74 -8.61
CA SER A 202 -8.84 -9.45 -8.13
C SER A 202 -10.27 -9.55 -7.60
N SER A 203 -11.11 -10.41 -8.21
CA SER A 203 -12.48 -10.67 -7.77
C SER A 203 -12.60 -11.22 -6.34
N TYR A 204 -11.51 -11.71 -5.77
CA TYR A 204 -11.50 -12.30 -4.43
C TYR A 204 -11.25 -11.29 -3.31
N LEU A 205 -10.79 -10.08 -3.61
CA LEU A 205 -10.58 -9.03 -2.61
C LEU A 205 -11.86 -8.71 -1.83
N ARG A 206 -13.02 -8.77 -2.50
CA ARG A 206 -14.35 -8.58 -1.87
C ARG A 206 -14.60 -9.47 -0.65
N TYR A 207 -13.97 -10.65 -0.57
CA TYR A 207 -14.18 -11.55 0.55
C TYR A 207 -13.52 -11.03 1.84
N LEU A 208 -12.50 -10.16 1.73
CA LEU A 208 -11.87 -9.51 2.88
C LEU A 208 -12.85 -8.59 3.63
N GLU A 209 -13.79 -7.98 2.92
CA GLU A 209 -14.82 -7.10 3.50
C GLU A 209 -15.93 -7.87 4.22
N THR A 210 -16.21 -9.10 3.76
CA THR A 210 -17.29 -9.93 4.32
C THR A 210 -16.88 -10.67 5.59
N VAL A 211 -15.59 -10.71 5.91
CA VAL A 211 -15.08 -11.43 7.07
C VAL A 211 -15.22 -10.60 8.33
N VAL A 212 -15.91 -11.15 9.32
CA VAL A 212 -15.91 -10.62 10.68
C VAL A 212 -14.55 -10.89 11.30
N THR A 213 -13.73 -9.85 11.47
CA THR A 213 -12.43 -9.91 12.13
C THR A 213 -12.59 -9.74 13.64
N ARG A 214 -11.89 -10.56 14.44
CA ARG A 214 -11.95 -10.45 15.91
C ARG A 214 -10.84 -9.57 16.47
N ARG A 215 -9.70 -9.51 15.77
CA ARG A 215 -8.47 -8.89 16.25
C ARG A 215 -7.94 -7.81 15.31
N ALA A 216 -8.67 -7.47 14.24
CA ALA A 216 -8.25 -6.42 13.33
C ALA A 216 -8.09 -5.08 14.08
N PRO A 217 -7.00 -4.35 13.84
CA PRO A 217 -6.86 -2.98 14.28
C PRO A 217 -8.00 -2.11 13.74
N VAL A 218 -8.51 -1.20 14.57
CA VAL A 218 -9.63 -0.32 14.21
C VAL A 218 -9.07 1.03 13.77
N PRO A 219 -9.45 1.53 12.58
CA PRO A 219 -9.02 2.86 12.14
C PRO A 219 -9.57 3.95 13.06
N PRO A 220 -8.80 5.04 13.31
CA PRO A 220 -9.26 6.17 14.12
C PRO A 220 -10.52 6.81 13.53
N GLU A 221 -11.45 7.26 14.38
CA GLU A 221 -12.80 7.72 13.98
C GLU A 221 -12.80 8.86 12.95
N ASP A 222 -11.73 9.65 12.89
CA ASP A 222 -11.59 10.83 12.01
C ASP A 222 -11.19 10.51 10.55
N SER A 223 -11.13 9.22 10.18
CA SER A 223 -10.67 8.77 8.85
C SER A 223 -11.80 8.30 7.91
N LYS A 224 -13.06 8.65 8.22
CA LYS A 224 -14.25 8.35 7.39
C LYS A 224 -14.79 9.57 6.65
#